data_AF-A0A9Q0ZPZ1-F1
#
_entry.id   AF-A0A9Q0ZPZ1-F1
#
_cell.length_a   1.000
_cell.length_b   1.000
_cell.length_c   1.000
_cell.angle_alpha   90.00
_cell.angle_beta   90.00
_cell.angle_gamma   90.00
#
_symmetry.space_group_name_H-M   'P 1'
#
loop_
_entity.id
_entity.type
_entity.pdbx_description
1 polymer ?
#
loop_
_entity_poly.entity_id
_entity_poly.type
_entity_poly.pdbx_seq_one_letter_code
_entity_poly.pdbx_strand_id
1 'polypeptide(L)'
;FAAEIFHDLHEEAMTTAARGHGLMARVQQLEAEFPSIEKAFLSQTNHSPFFSSSGAYWHPNLQMEQNLITHGGFPHFVMDSYEECRGPPQLFLLDKFDVAGDGACLKRYTDPSFFKVETASSGIATVEVQRGKKIRKKVGSEKIITT
;
A
#
# COMPACT_ATOMS: atom_id res chain seq x y z
N PHE A 1 2.67 -24.87 18.34
CA PHE A 1 2.09 -25.59 17.18
C PHE A 1 0.55 -25.69 17.20
N ALA A 2 -0.12 -26.82 17.47
CA ALA A 2 -1.58 -26.91 17.18
C ALA A 2 -2.43 -25.81 17.85
N ALA A 3 -2.18 -25.50 19.13
CA ALA A 3 -2.88 -24.43 19.85
C ALA A 3 -2.58 -23.01 19.31
N GLU A 4 -1.40 -22.80 18.73
CA GLU A 4 -0.96 -21.53 18.12
C GLU A 4 -1.71 -21.29 16.79
N ILE A 5 -1.72 -22.30 15.90
CA ILE A 5 -2.46 -22.25 14.64
C ILE A 5 -3.97 -22.01 14.85
N PHE A 6 -4.56 -22.67 15.85
CA PHE A 6 -5.98 -22.45 16.17
C PHE A 6 -6.25 -21.13 16.90
N HIS A 7 -5.26 -20.56 17.60
CA HIS A 7 -5.39 -19.22 18.18
C HIS A 7 -5.39 -18.15 17.09
N ASP A 8 -4.40 -18.16 16.19
CA ASP A 8 -4.30 -17.17 15.11
C ASP A 8 -5.54 -17.20 14.20
N LEU A 9 -6.01 -18.40 13.84
CA LEU A 9 -7.25 -18.60 13.08
C LEU A 9 -8.49 -18.09 13.83
N HIS A 10 -8.54 -18.26 15.15
CA HIS A 10 -9.64 -17.76 15.98
C HIS A 10 -9.65 -16.22 15.99
N GLU A 11 -8.51 -15.57 16.16
CA GLU A 11 -8.42 -14.11 16.15
C GLU A 11 -8.79 -13.51 14.78
N GLU A 12 -8.36 -14.12 13.66
CA GLU A 12 -8.79 -13.68 12.33
C GLU A 12 -10.31 -13.89 12.11
N ALA A 13 -10.86 -15.03 12.57
CA ALA A 13 -12.29 -15.30 12.49
C ALA A 13 -13.11 -14.30 13.34
N MET A 14 -12.66 -13.98 14.55
CA MET A 14 -13.35 -13.06 15.45
C MET A 14 -13.27 -11.60 14.97
N THR A 15 -12.12 -11.14 14.49
CA THR A 15 -11.98 -9.80 13.90
C THR A 15 -12.82 -9.66 12.62
N THR A 16 -12.90 -10.72 11.81
CA THR A 16 -13.77 -10.77 10.63
C THR A 16 -15.26 -10.76 11.00
N ALA A 17 -15.67 -11.54 12.02
CA ALA A 17 -17.04 -11.56 12.52
C ALA A 17 -17.48 -10.19 13.09
N ALA A 18 -16.62 -9.54 13.88
CA ALA A 18 -16.87 -8.20 14.41
C ALA A 18 -17.04 -7.15 13.30
N ARG A 19 -16.16 -7.18 12.27
CA ARG A 19 -16.30 -6.36 11.06
C ARG A 19 -17.61 -6.64 10.31
N GLY A 20 -17.99 -7.91 10.17
CA GLY A 20 -19.25 -8.32 9.53
C GLY A 20 -20.48 -7.80 10.26
N HIS A 21 -20.49 -7.88 11.60
CA HIS A 21 -21.56 -7.31 12.42
C HIS A 21 -21.65 -5.79 12.28
N GLY A 22 -20.50 -5.09 12.30
CA GLY A 22 -20.44 -3.65 12.09
C GLY A 22 -20.92 -3.21 10.69
N LEU A 23 -20.66 -4.03 9.66
CA LEU A 23 -21.19 -3.80 8.32
C LEU A 23 -22.72 -4.01 8.27
N MET A 24 -23.23 -5.11 8.87
CA MET A 24 -24.66 -5.42 8.91
C MET A 24 -25.47 -4.30 9.58
N ALA A 25 -25.02 -3.81 10.74
CA ALA A 25 -25.69 -2.71 11.45
C ALA A 25 -25.75 -1.42 10.60
N ARG A 26 -24.70 -1.14 9.81
CA ARG A 26 -24.69 0.01 8.88
C ARG A 26 -25.61 -0.19 7.68
N VAL A 27 -25.74 -1.41 7.17
CA VAL A 27 -26.70 -1.73 6.09
C VAL A 27 -28.13 -1.54 6.57
N GLN A 28 -28.47 -2.08 7.74
CA GLN A 28 -29.81 -1.91 8.35
C GLN A 28 -30.16 -0.42 8.58
N GLN A 29 -29.21 0.38 9.04
CA GLN A 29 -29.43 1.83 9.19
C GLN A 29 -29.69 2.51 7.84
N LEU A 30 -28.91 2.19 6.80
CA LEU A 30 -29.12 2.73 5.45
C LEU A 30 -30.47 2.30 4.87
N GLU A 31 -30.87 1.04 5.03
CA GLU A 31 -32.18 0.54 4.60
C GLU A 31 -33.35 1.28 5.28
N ALA A 32 -33.19 1.67 6.55
CA ALA A 32 -34.19 2.46 7.28
C ALA A 32 -34.22 3.94 6.86
N GLU A 33 -33.07 4.55 6.55
CA GLU A 33 -32.97 5.96 6.14
C GLU A 33 -33.37 6.20 4.67
N PHE A 34 -33.03 5.26 3.79
CA PHE A 34 -33.14 5.41 2.33
C PHE A 34 -34.53 5.86 1.83
N PRO A 35 -35.67 5.30 2.30
CA PRO A 35 -37.00 5.71 1.82
C PRO A 35 -37.32 7.19 2.09
N SER A 36 -36.78 7.77 3.16
CA SER A 36 -36.95 9.19 3.48
C SER A 36 -36.13 10.07 2.55
N ILE A 37 -34.90 9.64 2.24
CA ILE A 37 -33.99 10.32 1.31
C ILE A 37 -34.55 10.28 -0.12
N GLU A 38 -35.00 9.10 -0.57
CA GLU A 38 -35.61 8.90 -1.89
C GLU A 38 -36.86 9.79 -2.05
N LYS A 39 -37.76 9.79 -1.07
CA LYS A 39 -38.95 10.65 -1.09
C LYS A 39 -38.58 12.13 -1.14
N ALA A 40 -37.60 12.57 -0.35
CA ALA A 40 -37.14 13.96 -0.36
C ALA A 40 -36.55 14.33 -1.74
N PHE A 41 -35.73 13.47 -2.32
CA PHE A 41 -35.14 13.65 -3.65
C PHE A 41 -36.19 13.76 -4.76
N LEU A 42 -37.14 12.82 -4.82
CA LEU A 42 -38.23 12.80 -5.80
C LEU A 42 -39.21 13.98 -5.64
N SER A 43 -39.29 14.58 -4.45
CA SER A 43 -40.14 15.74 -4.20
C SER A 43 -39.54 17.09 -4.64
N GLN A 44 -38.25 17.13 -4.99
CA GLN A 44 -37.60 18.37 -5.43
C GLN A 44 -38.04 18.77 -6.84
N THR A 45 -38.31 20.06 -7.02
CA THR A 45 -38.66 20.67 -8.31
C THR A 45 -37.51 21.50 -8.93
N ASN A 46 -36.43 21.73 -8.18
CA ASN A 46 -35.26 22.47 -8.65
C ASN A 46 -33.98 21.69 -8.35
N HIS A 47 -33.36 21.15 -9.39
CA HIS A 47 -32.17 20.29 -9.30
C HIS A 47 -30.85 21.06 -9.54
N SER A 48 -30.88 22.39 -9.69
CA SER A 48 -29.65 23.18 -9.93
C SER A 48 -28.56 23.04 -8.86
N PRO A 49 -28.85 22.84 -7.54
CA PRO A 49 -27.80 22.72 -6.53
C PRO A 49 -26.88 21.50 -6.70
N PHE A 50 -27.36 20.42 -7.33
CA PHE A 50 -26.56 19.22 -7.59
C PHE A 50 -25.40 19.48 -8.56
N PHE A 51 -25.54 20.47 -9.45
CA PHE A 51 -24.55 20.79 -10.48
C PHE A 51 -23.67 22.01 -10.14
N SER A 52 -24.00 22.75 -9.07
CA SER A 52 -23.29 23.98 -8.69
C SER A 52 -22.74 23.97 -7.26
N SER A 53 -23.01 22.94 -6.46
CA SER A 53 -22.31 22.76 -5.19
C SER A 53 -20.88 22.28 -5.43
N SER A 54 -19.91 22.86 -4.71
CA SER A 54 -18.60 22.24 -4.53
C SER A 54 -18.77 21.08 -3.54
N GLY A 55 -19.32 19.97 -4.04
CA GLY A 55 -19.62 18.78 -3.25
C GLY A 55 -18.36 18.12 -2.69
N ALA A 56 -18.53 17.29 -1.66
CA ALA A 56 -17.44 16.47 -1.15
C ALA A 56 -17.00 15.46 -2.22
N TYR A 57 -15.72 15.53 -2.62
CA TYR A 57 -15.15 14.58 -3.58
C TYR A 57 -15.03 13.19 -2.93
N TRP A 58 -15.90 12.27 -3.30
CA TRP A 58 -15.84 10.90 -2.82
C TRP A 58 -14.67 10.15 -3.46
N HIS A 59 -13.92 9.42 -2.65
CA HIS A 59 -12.89 8.49 -3.11
C HIS A 59 -13.01 7.17 -2.34
N PRO A 60 -12.73 6.02 -2.99
CA PRO A 60 -12.61 4.76 -2.27
C PRO A 60 -11.37 4.79 -1.35
N ASN A 61 -11.45 4.12 -0.21
CA ASN A 61 -10.28 3.90 0.65
C ASN A 61 -9.49 2.67 0.16
N LEU A 62 -8.71 2.85 -0.92
CA LEU A 62 -7.84 1.80 -1.44
C LEU A 62 -6.54 1.75 -0.63
N GLN A 63 -6.50 0.88 0.38
CA GLN A 63 -5.27 0.53 1.08
C GLN A 63 -4.55 -0.57 0.30
N MET A 64 -3.34 -0.28 -0.19
CA MET A 64 -2.46 -1.28 -0.79
C MET A 64 -1.38 -1.63 0.21
N GLU A 65 -1.44 -2.85 0.75
CA GLU A 65 -0.48 -3.33 1.72
C GLU A 65 0.90 -3.55 1.08
N GLN A 66 1.95 -3.10 1.75
CA GLN A 66 3.32 -3.10 1.27
C GLN A 66 4.25 -3.56 2.39
N ASN A 67 5.40 -4.14 2.03
CA ASN A 67 6.34 -4.72 3.00
C ASN A 67 5.71 -5.85 3.85
N LEU A 68 4.90 -6.72 3.23
CA LEU A 68 4.30 -7.90 3.88
C LEU A 68 5.34 -8.76 4.64
N ILE A 69 6.56 -8.85 4.11
CA ILE A 69 7.68 -9.52 4.76
C ILE A 69 8.47 -8.47 5.57
N THR A 70 8.13 -8.34 6.85
CA THR A 70 8.89 -7.58 7.86
C THR A 70 9.19 -8.46 9.06
N HIS A 71 10.17 -8.07 9.89
CA HIS A 71 10.59 -8.84 11.06
C HIS A 71 9.44 -9.08 12.07
N GLY A 72 8.42 -8.21 12.12
CA GLY A 72 7.22 -8.39 12.95
C GLY A 72 6.06 -9.11 12.26
N GLY A 73 6.24 -9.57 11.01
CA GLY A 73 5.21 -10.27 10.22
C GLY A 73 5.48 -11.77 10.04
N PHE A 74 6.50 -12.32 10.70
CA PHE A 74 6.77 -13.76 10.69
C PHE A 74 6.00 -14.47 11.81
N PRO A 75 5.46 -15.69 11.57
CA PRO A 75 4.88 -16.51 12.63
C PRO A 75 5.87 -16.81 13.75
N HIS A 76 5.39 -16.95 14.99
CA HIS A 76 6.24 -17.21 16.16
C HIS A 76 7.13 -18.44 15.96
N PHE A 77 6.61 -19.57 15.45
CA PHE A 77 7.43 -20.75 15.15
C PHE A 77 8.62 -20.50 14.21
N VAL A 78 8.57 -19.49 13.33
CA VAL A 78 9.71 -19.08 12.49
C VAL A 78 10.69 -18.26 13.33
N MET A 79 10.20 -17.32 14.13
CA MET A 79 11.01 -16.47 14.99
C MET A 79 11.75 -17.27 16.08
N ASP A 80 11.09 -18.24 16.71
CA ASP A 80 11.72 -19.16 17.67
C ASP A 80 12.93 -19.87 17.04
N SER A 81 12.76 -20.36 15.80
CA SER A 81 13.83 -21.03 15.05
C SER A 81 14.96 -20.08 14.61
N TYR A 82 14.63 -18.79 14.43
CA TYR A 82 15.58 -17.73 14.10
C TYR A 82 16.39 -17.27 15.33
N GLU A 83 15.79 -17.25 16.51
CA GLU A 83 16.46 -16.92 17.77
C GLU A 83 17.43 -18.03 18.23
N GLU A 84 17.16 -19.30 17.93
CA GLU A 84 18.10 -20.41 18.14
C GLU A 84 19.27 -20.40 17.14
N CYS A 85 19.13 -19.74 15.98
CA CYS A 85 20.22 -19.62 15.01
C CYS A 85 21.38 -18.77 15.55
N ARG A 86 22.60 -19.06 15.05
CA ARG A 86 23.76 -18.23 15.37
C ARG A 86 23.62 -16.84 14.76
N GLY A 87 23.55 -15.82 15.62
CA GLY A 87 23.64 -14.42 15.22
C GLY A 87 24.94 -14.08 14.49
N PRO A 88 25.00 -12.95 13.77
CA PRO A 88 26.18 -12.54 13.03
C PRO A 88 27.37 -12.27 13.95
N PRO A 89 28.62 -12.34 13.44
CA PRO A 89 29.79 -11.95 14.22
C PRO A 89 29.67 -10.50 14.71
N GLN A 90 30.23 -10.19 15.88
CA GLN A 90 30.14 -8.88 16.55
C GLN A 90 31.02 -7.81 15.86
N LEU A 91 30.87 -7.64 14.54
CA LEU A 91 31.63 -6.72 13.71
C LEU A 91 31.40 -5.25 14.08
N PHE A 92 30.32 -4.93 14.80
CA PHE A 92 30.07 -3.59 15.33
C PHE A 92 31.21 -3.08 16.24
N LEU A 93 31.97 -3.98 16.85
CA LEU A 93 33.16 -3.64 17.63
C LEU A 93 34.27 -2.99 16.77
N LEU A 94 34.23 -3.16 15.45
CA LEU A 94 35.20 -2.62 14.49
C LEU A 94 34.72 -1.31 13.83
N ASP A 95 33.44 -0.95 13.94
CA ASP A 95 32.87 0.24 13.27
C ASP A 95 33.56 1.55 13.67
N LYS A 96 34.07 1.65 14.91
CA LYS A 96 34.88 2.79 15.37
C LYS A 96 36.20 3.00 14.61
N PHE A 97 36.61 2.04 13.78
CA PHE A 97 37.76 2.12 12.89
C PHE A 97 37.36 2.20 11.40
N ASP A 98 36.06 2.17 11.09
CA ASP A 98 35.52 2.34 9.75
C ASP A 98 35.26 3.83 9.46
N VAL A 99 35.61 4.27 8.26
CA VAL A 99 35.32 5.64 7.78
C VAL A 99 33.81 5.87 7.63
N ALA A 100 33.04 4.80 7.40
CA ALA A 100 31.59 4.85 7.29
C ALA A 100 30.84 4.74 8.63
N GLY A 101 31.54 4.47 9.75
CA GLY A 101 30.98 4.46 11.10
C GLY A 101 30.01 3.31 11.41
N ASP A 102 29.06 3.56 12.31
CA ASP A 102 28.21 2.54 12.93
C ASP A 102 27.40 1.69 11.93
N GLY A 103 27.47 0.37 12.13
CA GLY A 103 26.85 -0.66 11.29
C GLY A 103 27.59 -0.96 9.98
N ALA A 104 28.63 -0.21 9.61
CA ALA A 104 29.28 -0.34 8.31
C ALA A 104 30.05 -1.68 8.15
N CYS A 105 30.72 -2.17 9.20
CA CYS A 105 31.41 -3.46 9.14
C CYS A 105 30.42 -4.62 9.03
N LEU A 106 29.26 -4.52 9.70
CA LEU A 106 28.21 -5.53 9.61
C LEU A 106 27.53 -5.52 8.24
N LYS A 107 27.21 -4.35 7.67
CA LYS A 107 26.65 -4.24 6.30
C LYS A 107 27.57 -4.83 5.24
N ARG A 108 28.89 -4.67 5.38
CA ARG A 108 29.89 -5.28 4.48
C ARG A 108 29.95 -6.82 4.60
N TYR A 109 29.42 -7.40 5.68
CA TYR A 109 29.24 -8.84 5.85
C TYR A 109 27.85 -9.33 5.40
N THR A 110 26.79 -8.59 5.74
CA THR A 110 25.41 -8.88 5.34
C THR A 110 24.58 -7.59 5.27
N ASP A 111 23.97 -7.33 4.11
CA ASP A 111 23.05 -6.20 3.93
C ASP A 111 21.77 -6.65 3.18
N PRO A 112 20.70 -7.01 3.91
CA PRO A 112 19.41 -7.34 3.31
C PRO A 112 18.74 -6.18 2.55
N SER A 113 19.18 -4.92 2.77
CA SER A 113 18.59 -3.75 2.10
C SER A 113 19.04 -3.63 0.64
N PHE A 114 20.16 -4.27 0.25
CA PHE A 114 20.68 -4.33 -1.12
C PHE A 114 19.58 -4.66 -2.15
N PHE A 115 18.78 -5.70 -1.87
CA PHE A 115 17.70 -6.17 -2.75
C PHE A 115 16.54 -5.18 -2.91
N LYS A 116 16.36 -4.24 -1.97
CA LYS A 116 15.33 -3.17 -2.06
C LYS A 116 15.79 -2.00 -2.94
N VAL A 117 17.09 -1.82 -3.15
CA VAL A 117 17.65 -0.69 -3.93
C VAL A 117 17.74 -1.03 -5.42
N GLU A 118 18.19 -2.25 -5.75
CA GLU A 118 18.27 -2.75 -7.13
C GLU A 118 16.91 -2.71 -7.85
N THR A 119 15.84 -3.08 -7.15
CA THR A 119 14.46 -3.09 -7.67
C THR A 119 13.92 -1.69 -7.95
N ALA A 120 14.23 -0.70 -7.11
CA ALA A 120 13.87 0.70 -7.36
C ALA A 120 14.61 1.27 -8.59
N SER A 121 15.90 0.97 -8.72
CA SER A 121 16.73 1.36 -9.88
C SER A 121 16.17 0.80 -11.20
N SER A 122 15.83 -0.50 -11.23
CA SER A 122 15.22 -1.14 -12.40
C SER A 122 13.87 -0.52 -12.76
N GLY A 123 13.05 -0.13 -11.77
CA GLY A 123 11.80 0.58 -11.99
C GLY A 123 12.01 1.93 -12.69
N ILE A 124 12.96 2.74 -12.21
CA ILE A 124 13.28 4.06 -12.77
C ILE A 124 13.72 3.95 -14.23
N ALA A 125 14.55 2.96 -14.58
CA ALA A 125 14.99 2.72 -15.95
C ALA A 125 13.81 2.51 -16.93
N THR A 126 12.74 1.83 -16.51
CA THR A 126 11.55 1.64 -17.36
C THR A 126 10.73 2.92 -17.55
N VAL A 127 10.68 3.81 -16.56
CA VAL A 127 9.98 5.10 -16.63
C VAL A 127 10.69 6.06 -17.59
N GLU A 128 12.03 6.09 -17.57
CA GLU A 128 12.81 6.91 -18.51
C GLU A 128 12.64 6.46 -19.97
N VAL A 129 12.60 5.14 -20.22
CA VAL A 129 12.35 4.56 -21.55
C VAL A 129 10.97 4.95 -22.11
N GLN A 130 9.94 5.13 -21.25
CA GLN A 130 8.65 5.65 -21.68
C GLN A 130 8.69 7.16 -21.96
N ARG A 131 9.38 7.95 -21.12
CA ARG A 131 9.53 9.40 -21.29
C ARG A 131 10.23 9.76 -22.61
N GLY A 132 11.25 9.00 -23.02
CA GLY A 132 11.96 9.19 -24.29
C GLY A 132 11.09 9.00 -25.54
N LYS A 133 10.05 8.15 -25.49
CA LYS A 133 9.19 7.84 -26.66
C LYS A 133 8.17 8.94 -26.98
N LYS A 134 7.82 9.82 -26.04
CA LYS A 134 6.81 10.88 -26.26
C LYS A 134 7.33 12.09 -27.05
N ILE A 135 8.65 12.25 -27.18
CA ILE A 135 9.27 13.46 -27.76
C ILE A 135 9.41 13.40 -29.29
N ARG A 136 9.37 12.22 -29.93
CA ARG A 136 9.63 12.04 -31.37
C ARG A 136 8.38 12.03 -32.29
N LYS A 137 7.30 12.73 -31.93
CA LYS A 137 6.13 12.95 -32.81
C LYS A 137 5.76 14.45 -32.92
N LYS A 138 6.56 15.23 -33.64
CA LYS A 138 6.16 16.54 -34.23
C LYS A 138 7.17 17.09 -35.25
N VAL A 139 7.44 16.36 -36.34
CA VAL A 139 8.05 16.90 -37.58
C VAL A 139 7.41 16.21 -38.80
N GLY A 140 6.90 17.00 -39.75
CA GLY A 140 6.14 16.55 -40.94
C GLY A 140 4.68 16.22 -40.62
N SER A 141 3.66 16.60 -41.41
CA SER A 141 3.56 17.44 -42.63
C SER A 141 2.25 18.28 -42.52
N GLU A 142 1.75 19.14 -43.43
CA GLU A 142 2.05 19.48 -44.83
C GLU A 142 1.48 20.89 -45.18
N LYS A 143 1.62 21.36 -46.43
CA LYS A 143 1.11 22.66 -46.92
C LYS A 143 -0.37 22.57 -47.40
N ILE A 144 -1.17 23.66 -47.28
CA ILE A 144 -2.32 24.09 -48.14
C ILE A 144 -3.07 25.27 -47.46
N ILE A 145 -3.80 26.20 -48.11
CA ILE A 145 -3.56 27.02 -49.33
C ILE A 145 -4.60 28.19 -49.39
N THR A 146 -4.20 29.42 -49.80
CA THR A 146 -5.09 30.57 -50.21
C THR A 146 -5.96 31.19 -49.07
N THR A 147 -6.31 32.49 -49.00
CA THR A 147 -6.47 33.58 -50.00
C THR A 147 -5.61 34.80 -49.70
#